data_AF-Q0UZ93-F1
#
_entry.id   AF-Q0UZ93-F1
#
_cell.length_a   1.000
_cell.length_b   1.000
_cell.length_c   1.000
_cell.angle_alpha   90.00
_cell.angle_beta   90.00
_cell.angle_gamma   90.00
#
_symmetry.space_group_name_H-M   'P 1'
#
loop_
_entity.id
_entity.type
_entity.pdbx_description
1 polymer ?
#
loop_
_entity_poly.entity_id
_entity_poly.type
_entity_poly.pdbx_seq_one_letter_code
_entity_poly.pdbx_strand_id
1 'polypeptide(L)'
;MVSDYARVSLGGTPFYSDLDDDWHEASNILRRFSVNTYSLEWLDLEGCQWIRALTWHPFTPDTTQHAVDTWSIAAASPGPDWNDAWRRIVYLNFFQGWIPADRKSLQNMPAGVIPVQLMRWLRENKDEDMSWKLNAKERGYAVQEWIEKEKTSRSVASEILAMRRRKEGSWCKIDPGWGEEV
;
A
#
# COMPACT_ATOMS: atom_id res chain seq x y z
N MET A 1 43.58 4.01 -13.30
CA MET A 1 42.76 3.13 -12.44
C MET A 1 41.59 3.96 -11.97
N VAL A 2 40.42 3.76 -12.56
CA VAL A 2 39.18 4.40 -12.10
C VAL A 2 38.60 3.47 -11.03
N SER A 3 38.40 3.99 -9.82
CA SER A 3 37.89 3.23 -8.69
C SER A 3 36.43 2.81 -8.95
N ASP A 4 36.11 1.52 -8.77
CA ASP A 4 34.75 0.96 -8.82
C ASP A 4 33.97 1.34 -7.57
N TYR A 5 33.68 2.64 -7.39
CA TYR A 5 32.66 3.04 -6.42
C TYR A 5 31.29 2.64 -6.98
N ALA A 6 30.52 1.90 -6.18
CA ALA A 6 29.12 1.63 -6.45
C ALA A 6 28.42 2.93 -6.87
N ARG A 7 27.92 3.00 -8.11
CA ARG A 7 27.08 4.11 -8.58
C ARG A 7 25.79 4.05 -7.79
N VAL A 8 25.75 4.71 -6.65
CA VAL A 8 24.52 5.01 -5.95
C VAL A 8 23.84 6.10 -6.77
N SER A 9 22.73 5.76 -7.42
CA SER A 9 21.86 6.77 -8.01
C SER A 9 21.24 7.54 -6.84
N LEU A 10 21.84 8.69 -6.50
CA LEU A 10 21.27 9.70 -5.61
C LEU A 10 20.28 10.57 -6.39
N GLY A 11 19.44 9.93 -7.21
CA GLY A 11 18.35 10.61 -7.89
C GLY A 11 17.24 10.76 -6.87
N GLY A 12 17.10 11.94 -6.29
CA GLY A 12 15.90 12.26 -5.51
C GLY A 12 14.66 12.01 -6.35
N THR A 13 13.60 11.58 -5.69
CA THR A 13 12.26 11.42 -6.25
C THR A 13 11.97 12.63 -7.15
N PRO A 14 11.74 12.44 -8.46
CA PRO A 14 11.34 13.54 -9.33
C PRO A 14 10.17 14.27 -8.68
N PHE A 15 10.12 15.60 -8.76
CA PHE A 15 9.03 16.40 -8.18
C PHE A 15 7.63 15.95 -8.63
N TYR A 16 7.55 15.22 -9.75
CA TYR A 16 6.34 14.69 -10.36
C TYR A 16 6.17 13.16 -10.17
N SER A 17 6.98 12.50 -9.35
CA SER A 17 6.92 11.03 -9.12
C SER A 17 5.54 10.53 -8.69
N ASP A 18 4.85 11.27 -7.81
CA ASP A 18 3.47 10.97 -7.41
C ASP A 18 2.46 11.12 -8.58
N LEU A 19 2.75 12.02 -9.53
CA LEU A 19 1.93 12.27 -10.72
C LEU A 19 2.22 11.29 -11.86
N ASP A 20 3.45 10.78 -11.91
CA ASP A 20 3.95 9.86 -12.93
C ASP A 20 3.78 8.38 -12.52
N ASP A 21 3.12 8.10 -11.39
CA ASP A 21 2.96 6.75 -10.83
C ASP A 21 4.29 6.00 -10.64
N ASP A 22 5.38 6.75 -10.46
CA ASP A 22 6.73 6.19 -10.31
C ASP A 22 7.03 5.90 -8.84
N TRP A 23 6.65 4.70 -8.43
CA TRP A 23 6.93 4.20 -7.09
C TRP A 23 8.29 3.48 -6.98
N HIS A 24 9.17 3.60 -7.98
CA HIS A 24 10.42 2.84 -8.03
C HIS A 24 11.33 3.08 -6.80
N GLU A 25 11.51 4.33 -6.38
CA GLU A 25 12.34 4.66 -5.22
C GLU A 25 11.72 4.10 -3.93
N ALA A 26 10.43 4.36 -3.69
CA ALA A 26 9.70 3.86 -2.53
C ALA A 26 9.74 2.31 -2.46
N SER A 27 9.55 1.63 -3.59
CA SER A 27 9.59 0.17 -3.68
C SER A 27 10.97 -0.39 -3.36
N ASN A 28 12.04 0.29 -3.77
CA ASN A 28 13.40 -0.10 -3.43
C ASN A 28 13.75 0.14 -1.96
N ILE A 29 13.26 1.24 -1.36
CA ILE A 29 13.37 1.48 0.07
C ILE A 29 12.66 0.36 0.83
N LEU A 30 11.43 0.02 0.45
CA LEU A 30 10.65 -1.06 1.06
C LEU A 30 11.32 -2.42 0.94
N ARG A 31 11.96 -2.71 -0.21
CA ARG A 31 12.76 -3.94 -0.38
C ARG A 31 13.89 -4.04 0.64
N ARG A 32 14.64 -2.95 0.85
CA ARG A 32 15.72 -2.92 1.84
C ARG A 32 15.15 -2.99 3.26
N PHE A 33 14.07 -2.27 3.51
CA PHE A 33 13.39 -2.28 4.80
C PHE A 33 12.90 -3.69 5.13
N SER A 34 12.38 -4.45 4.17
CA SER A 34 11.87 -5.80 4.41
C SER A 34 12.96 -6.76 4.85
N VAL A 35 14.11 -6.75 4.18
CA VAL A 35 15.25 -7.60 4.54
C VAL A 35 15.78 -7.28 5.94
N ASN A 36 15.81 -6.00 6.33
CA ASN A 36 16.27 -5.59 7.66
C ASN A 36 15.23 -5.84 8.78
N THR A 37 13.97 -6.10 8.42
CA THR A 37 12.86 -6.34 9.35
C THR A 37 12.26 -7.74 9.18
N TYR A 38 13.10 -8.73 8.90
CA TYR A 38 12.69 -10.08 8.50
C TYR A 38 11.85 -10.88 9.52
N SER A 39 11.75 -10.40 10.77
CA SER A 39 10.93 -11.00 11.84
C SER A 39 9.75 -10.14 12.25
N LEU A 40 9.41 -9.13 11.44
CA LEU A 40 8.26 -8.29 11.69
C LEU A 40 6.97 -9.11 11.56
N GLU A 41 6.11 -9.02 12.58
CA GLU A 41 4.79 -9.66 12.59
C GLU A 41 3.66 -8.67 12.36
N TRP A 42 3.90 -7.39 12.69
CA TRP A 42 2.90 -6.32 12.64
C TRP A 42 3.52 -5.12 11.92
N LEU A 43 2.84 -4.63 10.88
CA LEU A 43 3.26 -3.43 10.16
C LEU A 43 2.11 -2.44 10.10
N ASP A 44 2.30 -1.30 10.74
CA ASP A 44 1.35 -0.21 10.75
C ASP A 44 1.67 0.78 9.62
N LEU A 45 0.76 0.92 8.66
CA LEU A 45 0.89 1.81 7.50
C LEU A 45 -0.17 2.92 7.52
N GLU A 46 -0.66 3.27 8.72
CA GLU A 46 -1.69 4.30 8.87
C GLU A 46 -1.29 5.61 8.17
N GLY A 47 -2.16 6.11 7.29
CA GLY A 47 -1.98 7.39 6.59
C GLY A 47 -0.87 7.43 5.54
N CYS A 48 -0.22 6.30 5.23
CA CYS A 48 0.85 6.24 4.24
C CYS A 48 0.31 6.48 2.82
N GLN A 49 0.95 7.39 2.07
CA GLN A 49 0.54 7.72 0.69
C GLN A 49 1.16 6.76 -0.34
N TRP A 50 2.24 6.08 0.04
CA TRP A 50 3.05 5.23 -0.82
C TRP A 50 2.58 3.77 -0.86
N ILE A 51 1.35 3.44 -0.39
CA ILE A 51 0.84 2.06 -0.30
C ILE A 51 1.00 1.28 -1.61
N ARG A 52 0.88 1.93 -2.77
CA ARG A 52 1.10 1.31 -4.09
C ARG A 52 2.50 0.74 -4.29
N ALA A 53 3.51 1.31 -3.63
CA ALA A 53 4.88 0.82 -3.69
C ALA A 53 5.06 -0.59 -3.08
N LEU A 54 4.11 -1.06 -2.27
CA LEU A 54 4.13 -2.41 -1.68
C LEU A 54 4.00 -3.53 -2.71
N THR A 55 3.35 -3.25 -3.85
CA THR A 55 3.12 -4.22 -4.93
C THR A 55 3.55 -3.69 -6.29
N TRP A 56 4.18 -2.51 -6.33
CA TRP A 56 4.66 -1.92 -7.57
C TRP A 56 5.72 -2.79 -8.23
N HIS A 57 5.53 -3.03 -9.52
CA HIS A 57 6.50 -3.69 -10.37
C HIS A 57 6.65 -2.83 -11.64
N PRO A 58 7.90 -2.58 -12.10
CA PRO A 58 8.12 -1.93 -13.37
C PRO A 58 7.54 -2.85 -14.43
N PHE A 59 6.88 -2.27 -15.41
CA PHE A 59 6.50 -3.01 -16.61
C PHE A 59 7.77 -3.39 -17.35
N THR A 60 8.40 -4.50 -16.99
CA THR A 60 9.49 -5.08 -17.76
C THR A 60 8.88 -5.96 -18.84
N PRO A 61 8.92 -5.56 -20.13
CA PRO A 61 8.68 -6.52 -21.20
C PRO A 61 9.72 -7.63 -21.02
N ASP A 62 9.22 -8.85 -20.89
CA ASP A 62 9.91 -10.11 -20.65
C ASP A 62 11.30 -10.17 -21.35
N THR A 63 12.35 -9.69 -20.68
CA THR A 63 13.70 -9.63 -21.25
C THR A 63 14.68 -10.22 -20.26
N THR A 64 14.93 -11.51 -20.49
CA THR A 64 16.16 -12.26 -20.19
C THR A 64 16.58 -12.39 -18.72
N GLN A 65 16.28 -13.58 -18.19
CA GLN A 65 16.97 -14.22 -17.07
C GLN A 65 18.49 -14.26 -17.32
N HIS A 66 19.26 -13.30 -16.80
CA HIS A 66 20.71 -13.41 -16.76
C HIS A 66 21.26 -13.10 -15.36
N ALA A 67 21.96 -14.12 -14.82
CA ALA A 67 22.91 -14.14 -13.72
C ALA A 67 22.50 -13.47 -12.40
N VAL A 68 22.07 -14.31 -11.46
CA VAL A 68 21.89 -14.00 -10.04
C VAL A 68 23.25 -13.77 -9.40
N ASP A 69 23.73 -12.53 -9.42
CA ASP A 69 24.67 -12.06 -8.40
C ASP A 69 23.84 -11.48 -7.24
N THR A 70 23.98 -12.08 -6.06
CA THR A 70 23.25 -11.76 -4.82
C THR A 70 23.40 -10.28 -4.38
N TRP A 71 24.30 -9.53 -5.01
CA TRP A 71 24.56 -8.10 -4.75
C TRP A 71 24.17 -7.17 -5.93
N SER A 72 23.66 -7.71 -7.04
CA SER A 72 23.21 -6.92 -8.19
C SER A 72 21.81 -6.37 -7.95
N ILE A 73 21.75 -5.08 -7.57
CA ILE A 73 20.51 -4.31 -7.35
C ILE A 73 19.58 -4.34 -8.59
N ALA A 74 20.12 -4.56 -9.78
CA ALA A 74 19.39 -4.58 -11.04
C ALA A 74 18.59 -5.87 -11.33
N ALA A 75 18.88 -6.99 -10.64
CA ALA A 75 18.24 -8.28 -10.90
C ALA A 75 17.15 -8.67 -9.88
N ALA A 76 17.03 -7.90 -8.79
CA ALA A 76 16.01 -8.16 -7.77
C ALA A 76 14.68 -7.53 -8.19
N SER A 77 13.58 -8.29 -8.06
CA SER A 77 12.24 -7.74 -8.21
C SER A 77 12.09 -6.55 -7.26
N PRO A 78 11.66 -5.37 -7.74
CA PRO A 78 11.42 -4.23 -6.88
C PRO A 78 10.22 -4.49 -5.98
N GLY A 79 10.21 -3.81 -4.84
CA GLY A 79 9.21 -4.01 -3.79
C GLY A 79 9.66 -4.99 -2.69
N PRO A 80 8.92 -5.04 -1.58
CA PRO A 80 9.20 -5.92 -0.47
C PRO A 80 8.93 -7.40 -0.79
N ASP A 81 9.71 -8.32 -0.20
CA ASP A 81 9.44 -9.75 -0.33
C ASP A 81 8.44 -10.22 0.73
N TRP A 82 7.18 -10.36 0.31
CA TRP A 82 6.06 -10.81 1.14
C TRP A 82 6.11 -12.28 1.59
N ASN A 83 6.93 -13.12 0.94
CA ASN A 83 6.97 -14.56 1.18
C ASN A 83 8.31 -15.06 1.74
N ASP A 84 9.36 -14.25 1.72
CA ASP A 84 10.62 -14.54 2.41
C ASP A 84 10.83 -13.60 3.60
N ALA A 85 11.35 -12.39 3.36
CA ALA A 85 11.69 -11.46 4.44
C ALA A 85 10.47 -11.07 5.29
N TRP A 86 9.35 -10.75 4.65
CA TRP A 86 8.10 -10.39 5.34
C TRP A 86 7.09 -11.52 5.47
N ARG A 87 7.54 -12.78 5.35
CA ARG A 87 6.67 -13.96 5.52
C ARG A 87 6.00 -14.05 6.89
N ARG A 88 6.57 -13.39 7.89
CA ARG A 88 6.08 -13.42 9.28
C ARG A 88 5.05 -12.35 9.59
N ILE A 89 4.85 -11.37 8.71
CA ILE A 89 3.81 -10.37 8.93
C ILE A 89 2.46 -11.10 8.93
N VAL A 90 1.71 -10.96 10.02
CA VAL A 90 0.37 -11.50 10.19
C VAL A 90 -0.69 -10.40 10.20
N TYR A 91 -0.27 -9.15 10.38
CA TYR A 91 -1.16 -8.00 10.45
C TYR A 91 -0.59 -6.76 9.74
N LEU A 92 -1.43 -6.16 8.89
CA LEU A 92 -1.20 -4.89 8.21
C LEU A 92 -2.32 -3.91 8.57
N ASN A 93 -1.97 -2.72 9.06
CA ASN A 93 -2.92 -1.62 9.21
C ASN A 93 -2.86 -0.71 7.98
N PHE A 94 -3.96 -0.66 7.23
CA PHE A 94 -4.15 0.14 6.02
C PHE A 94 -5.09 1.33 6.26
N PHE A 95 -5.38 1.64 7.52
CA PHE A 95 -6.23 2.77 7.88
C PHE A 95 -5.68 4.09 7.34
N GLN A 96 -6.54 4.92 6.74
CA GLN A 96 -6.10 6.20 6.17
C GLN A 96 -5.93 7.32 7.21
N GLY A 97 -6.15 7.03 8.50
CA GLY A 97 -6.10 8.00 9.60
C GLY A 97 -7.42 8.70 9.91
N TRP A 98 -8.40 8.62 9.00
CA TRP A 98 -9.75 9.13 9.22
C TRP A 98 -10.76 8.44 8.31
N ILE A 99 -12.05 8.59 8.63
CA ILE A 99 -13.18 8.03 7.88
C ILE A 99 -14.16 9.17 7.54
N PRO A 100 -14.54 9.37 6.26
CA PRO A 100 -15.50 10.39 5.89
C PRO A 100 -16.87 10.15 6.53
N ALA A 101 -17.40 11.19 7.18
CA ALA A 101 -18.75 11.17 7.76
C ALA A 101 -19.74 12.08 7.02
N ASP A 102 -19.29 12.85 6.01
CA ASP A 102 -20.18 13.69 5.21
C ASP A 102 -21.01 12.88 4.21
N ARG A 103 -22.26 12.61 4.60
CA ARG A 103 -23.24 11.88 3.79
C ARG A 103 -23.51 12.54 2.44
N LYS A 104 -23.48 13.88 2.36
CA LYS A 104 -23.80 14.59 1.12
C LYS A 104 -22.74 14.34 0.06
N SER A 105 -21.45 14.43 0.43
CA SER A 105 -20.35 14.09 -0.47
C SER A 105 -20.42 12.64 -0.92
N LEU A 106 -20.66 11.70 0.00
CA LEU A 106 -20.77 10.27 -0.34
C LEU A 106 -21.96 9.95 -1.27
N GLN A 107 -23.09 10.64 -1.11
CA GLN A 107 -24.27 10.46 -1.97
C GLN A 107 -24.10 11.04 -3.38
N ASN A 108 -23.27 12.08 -3.52
CA ASN A 108 -22.99 12.70 -4.81
C ASN A 108 -21.98 11.91 -5.66
N MET A 109 -21.31 10.92 -5.06
CA MET A 109 -20.37 10.06 -5.78
C MET A 109 -21.10 9.04 -6.64
N PRO A 110 -20.51 8.61 -7.76
CA PRO A 110 -21.02 7.47 -8.51
C PRO A 110 -21.09 6.24 -7.60
N ALA A 111 -22.12 5.41 -7.80
CA ALA A 111 -22.39 4.24 -6.98
C ALA A 111 -21.30 3.17 -7.12
N GLY A 112 -20.20 3.33 -6.39
CA GLY A 112 -19.13 2.37 -6.25
C GLY A 112 -19.29 1.51 -4.99
N VAL A 113 -18.58 0.38 -4.95
CA VAL A 113 -18.59 -0.55 -3.81
C VAL A 113 -18.20 0.16 -2.52
N ILE A 114 -17.14 0.99 -2.55
CA ILE A 114 -16.64 1.69 -1.35
C ILE A 114 -17.66 2.71 -0.79
N PRO A 115 -18.18 3.69 -1.55
CA PRO A 115 -19.21 4.59 -1.03
C PRO A 115 -20.44 3.86 -0.45
N VAL A 116 -20.89 2.78 -1.09
CA VAL A 116 -22.05 2.00 -0.63
C VAL A 116 -21.76 1.28 0.68
N GLN A 117 -20.61 0.60 0.77
CA GLN A 117 -20.18 -0.08 2.00
C GLN A 117 -19.96 0.92 3.13
N LEU A 118 -19.32 2.06 2.86
CA LEU A 118 -19.09 3.11 3.86
C LEU A 118 -20.39 3.68 4.39
N MET A 119 -21.34 4.00 3.50
CA MET A 119 -22.65 4.51 3.91
C MET A 119 -23.45 3.49 4.72
N ARG A 120 -23.30 2.19 4.45
CA ARG A 120 -23.87 1.14 5.28
C ARG A 120 -23.18 1.07 6.65
N TRP A 121 -21.85 1.02 6.67
CA TRP A 121 -21.06 0.97 7.89
C TRP A 121 -21.34 2.16 8.81
N LEU A 122 -21.43 3.39 8.29
CA LEU A 122 -21.80 4.60 9.03
C LEU A 122 -23.23 4.58 9.60
N ARG A 123 -24.13 3.75 9.03
CA ARG A 123 -25.48 3.57 9.61
C ARG A 123 -25.45 2.62 10.80
N GLU A 124 -24.58 1.62 10.74
CA GLU A 124 -24.44 0.56 11.75
C GLU A 124 -23.53 0.99 12.92
N ASN A 125 -22.51 1.82 12.67
CA ASN A 125 -21.48 2.20 13.64
C ASN A 125 -21.58 3.68 14.04
N LYS A 126 -22.67 4.03 14.74
CA LYS A 126 -22.90 5.39 15.26
C LYS A 126 -22.40 5.60 16.69
N ASP A 127 -21.68 4.64 17.24
CA ASP A 127 -21.25 4.64 18.64
C ASP A 127 -20.17 5.69 18.93
N GLU A 128 -20.16 6.19 20.16
CA GLU A 128 -19.22 7.21 20.64
C GLU A 128 -17.75 6.75 20.52
N ASP A 129 -17.50 5.45 20.63
CA ASP A 129 -16.15 4.84 20.57
C ASP A 129 -15.46 5.05 19.22
N MET A 130 -16.21 5.24 18.13
CA MET A 130 -15.66 5.44 16.78
C MET A 130 -15.56 6.91 16.39
N SER A 131 -16.02 7.83 17.25
CA SER A 131 -16.07 9.27 16.97
C SER A 131 -14.72 9.88 16.63
N TRP A 132 -13.62 9.34 17.18
CA TRP A 132 -12.26 9.82 16.92
C TRP A 132 -11.79 9.57 15.48
N LYS A 133 -12.30 8.52 14.83
CA LYS A 133 -11.97 8.19 13.43
C LYS A 133 -12.81 9.00 12.44
N LEU A 134 -14.01 9.41 12.84
CA LEU A 134 -14.98 10.05 11.95
C LEU A 134 -14.63 11.51 11.70
N ASN A 135 -14.53 11.90 10.44
CA ASN A 135 -14.31 13.28 10.04
C ASN A 135 -15.49 13.80 9.19
N ALA A 136 -16.29 14.69 9.80
CA ALA A 136 -17.39 15.39 9.14
C ALA A 136 -17.00 16.80 8.64
N LYS A 137 -15.76 17.24 8.91
CA LYS A 137 -15.24 18.55 8.51
C LYS A 137 -14.79 18.51 7.04
N GLU A 138 -14.09 17.45 6.65
CA GLU A 138 -13.66 17.22 5.27
C GLU A 138 -14.85 16.87 4.37
N ARG A 139 -14.92 17.51 3.19
CA ARG A 139 -16.05 17.43 2.26
C ARG A 139 -15.59 17.51 0.80
N GLY A 140 -16.47 17.13 -0.11
CA GLY A 140 -16.27 17.27 -1.55
C GLY A 140 -15.02 16.53 -2.02
N TYR A 141 -14.04 17.29 -2.52
CA TYR A 141 -12.81 16.74 -3.10
C TYR A 141 -12.02 15.87 -2.11
N ALA A 142 -11.89 16.28 -0.85
CA ALA A 142 -11.14 15.49 0.15
C ALA A 142 -11.76 14.10 0.37
N VAL A 143 -13.09 14.02 0.35
CA VAL A 143 -13.81 12.73 0.46
C VAL A 143 -13.60 11.90 -0.81
N GLN A 144 -13.60 12.54 -1.99
CA GLN A 144 -13.35 11.85 -3.26
C GLN A 144 -11.94 11.27 -3.31
N GLU A 145 -10.94 12.06 -2.93
CA GLU A 145 -9.55 11.62 -2.84
C GLU A 145 -9.40 10.45 -1.85
N TRP A 146 -10.04 10.54 -0.69
CA TRP A 146 -10.06 9.44 0.29
C TRP A 146 -10.62 8.15 -0.29
N ILE A 147 -11.69 8.23 -1.08
CA ILE A 147 -12.31 7.07 -1.74
C ILE A 147 -11.37 6.46 -2.80
N GLU A 148 -10.66 7.28 -3.58
CA GLU A 148 -9.68 6.77 -4.55
C GLU A 148 -8.49 6.11 -3.86
N LYS A 149 -8.02 6.68 -2.75
CA LYS A 149 -6.99 6.08 -1.90
C LYS A 149 -7.46 4.75 -1.30
N GLU A 150 -8.72 4.66 -0.87
CA GLU A 150 -9.30 3.43 -0.34
C GLU A 150 -9.36 2.33 -1.41
N LYS A 151 -9.80 2.66 -2.63
CA LYS A 151 -9.81 1.70 -3.74
C LYS A 151 -8.41 1.16 -4.03
N THR A 152 -7.44 2.07 -4.06
CA THR A 152 -6.02 1.74 -4.26
C THR A 152 -5.52 0.81 -3.15
N SER A 153 -5.80 1.16 -1.90
CA SER A 153 -5.45 0.39 -0.70
C SER A 153 -6.00 -1.04 -0.78
N ARG A 154 -7.25 -1.22 -1.18
CA ARG A 154 -7.86 -2.55 -1.35
C ARG A 154 -7.33 -3.35 -2.53
N SER A 155 -6.94 -2.68 -3.62
CA SER A 155 -6.25 -3.33 -4.75
C SER A 155 -4.91 -3.90 -4.30
N VAL A 156 -4.11 -3.07 -3.62
CA VAL A 156 -2.81 -3.48 -3.06
C VAL A 156 -2.97 -4.59 -2.05
N ALA A 157 -3.96 -4.51 -1.15
CA ALA A 157 -4.26 -5.57 -0.20
C ALA A 157 -4.54 -6.92 -0.90
N SER A 158 -5.39 -6.88 -1.94
CA SER A 158 -5.72 -8.06 -2.74
C SER A 158 -4.50 -8.64 -3.46
N GLU A 159 -3.62 -7.78 -3.97
CA GLU A 159 -2.37 -8.18 -4.63
C GLU A 159 -1.38 -8.82 -3.65
N ILE A 160 -1.22 -8.27 -2.44
CA ILE A 160 -0.37 -8.85 -1.38
C ILE A 160 -0.88 -10.26 -1.03
N LEU A 161 -2.18 -10.41 -0.80
CA LEU A 161 -2.78 -11.70 -0.50
C LEU A 161 -2.63 -12.69 -1.66
N ALA A 162 -2.74 -12.23 -2.91
CA ALA A 162 -2.50 -13.06 -4.08
C ALA A 162 -1.03 -13.49 -4.18
N MET A 163 -0.06 -12.60 -3.92
CA MET A 163 1.36 -12.93 -3.87
C MET A 163 1.66 -13.96 -2.79
N ARG A 164 1.05 -13.83 -1.61
CA ARG A 164 1.19 -14.81 -0.53
C ARG A 164 0.60 -16.17 -0.90
N ARG A 165 -0.62 -16.19 -1.43
CA ARG A 165 -1.29 -17.42 -1.85
C ARG A 165 -0.48 -18.18 -2.91
N ARG A 166 0.14 -17.48 -3.87
CA ARG A 166 0.93 -18.08 -4.96
C ARG A 166 2.16 -18.86 -4.47
N LYS A 167 2.73 -18.51 -3.32
CA LYS A 167 3.92 -19.17 -2.75
C LYS A 167 3.59 -19.93 -1.46
N GLU A 168 2.31 -20.22 -1.20
CA GLU A 168 1.85 -20.93 -0.01
C GLU A 168 2.27 -20.23 1.31
N GLY A 169 2.34 -18.89 1.26
CA GLY A 169 2.67 -18.05 2.41
C GLY A 169 1.59 -18.05 3.48
N SER A 170 1.97 -17.67 4.70
CA SER A 170 1.05 -17.53 5.84
C SER A 170 -0.04 -16.49 5.56
N TRP A 171 -1.22 -16.69 6.15
CA TRP A 171 -2.30 -15.69 6.07
C TRP A 171 -1.86 -14.36 6.71
N CYS A 172 -2.26 -13.25 6.10
CA CYS A 172 -2.03 -11.90 6.59
C CYS A 172 -3.36 -11.18 6.70
N LYS A 173 -3.69 -10.66 7.89
CA LYS A 173 -4.83 -9.78 8.08
C LYS A 173 -4.51 -8.39 7.56
N ILE A 174 -5.37 -7.81 6.73
CA ILE A 174 -5.22 -6.44 6.25
C ILE A 174 -6.44 -5.63 6.70
N ASP A 175 -6.21 -4.71 7.63
CA ASP A 175 -7.26 -3.93 8.26
C ASP A 175 -7.34 -2.52 7.63
N PRO A 176 -8.40 -2.17 6.88
CA PRO A 176 -8.62 -0.81 6.39
C PRO A 176 -9.03 0.18 7.49
N GLY A 177 -9.22 -0.28 8.73
CA GLY A 177 -9.63 0.51 9.89
C GLY A 177 -11.14 0.73 10.01
N TRP A 178 -11.92 0.21 9.07
CA TRP A 178 -13.38 0.30 8.99
C TRP A 178 -13.98 -0.77 8.06
N GLY A 179 -15.23 -1.18 8.30
CA GLY A 179 -15.90 -2.18 7.46
C GLY A 179 -15.36 -3.61 7.64
N GLU A 180 -15.66 -4.48 6.67
CA GLU A 180 -15.16 -5.85 6.65
C GLU A 180 -13.69 -5.89 6.23
N GLU A 181 -12.92 -6.74 6.91
CA GLU A 181 -11.51 -6.99 6.65
C GLU A 181 -11.31 -7.67 5.28
N VAL A 182 -10.15 -7.44 4.65
CA VAL A 182 -9.78 -8.03 3.35
C VAL A 182 -8.81 -9.20 3.54
#